data_AF-A0A378AT76-F1
#
_entry.id   AF-A0A378AT76-F1
#
_cell.length_a   1.000
_cell.length_b   1.000
_cell.length_c   1.000
_cell.angle_alpha   90.00
_cell.angle_beta   90.00
_cell.angle_gamma   90.00
#
_symmetry.space_group_name_H-M   'P 1'
#
loop_
_entity.id
_entity.type
_entity.pdbx_description
1 polymer ?
#
loop_
_entity_poly.entity_id
_entity_poly.type
_entity_poly.pdbx_seq_one_letter_code
_entity_poly.pdbx_strand_id
1 'polypeptide(L)'
;MNRPDAWNPLREFTDARIALGRSGASLPTREVLNFGLAHARARDAIHQPFASQQLVAPLAALGLDALTVHSAAPDRHTYLRRPDLGRQLADESRADLAASGVRPADLLLVIGDGLSSWAVERQAVPLIRAPAALSADAGYRPGAGGAGASVAGGAGG
;
A
#
# COMPACT_ATOMS: atom_id res chain seq x y z
N MET A 1 -24.25 6.14 40.06
CA MET A 1 -22.98 5.98 39.31
C MET A 1 -23.06 4.68 38.54
N ASN A 2 -22.95 4.73 37.22
CA ASN A 2 -23.03 3.53 36.38
C ASN A 2 -21.76 2.68 36.61
N ARG A 3 -21.89 1.38 36.88
CA ARG A 3 -20.71 0.50 37.05
C ARG A 3 -19.87 0.55 35.77
N PRO A 4 -18.53 0.59 35.88
CA PRO A 4 -17.67 0.45 34.71
C PRO A 4 -18.00 -0.88 34.00
N ASP A 5 -18.05 -0.82 32.67
CA ASP A 5 -18.36 -1.98 31.83
C ASP A 5 -17.27 -3.05 32.04
N ALA A 6 -17.68 -4.23 32.52
CA ALA A 6 -16.78 -5.35 32.80
C ALA A 6 -16.04 -5.83 31.54
N TRP A 7 -16.56 -5.50 30.35
CA TRP A 7 -15.97 -5.86 29.06
C TRP A 7 -14.93 -4.84 28.58
N ASN A 8 -14.82 -3.66 29.20
CA ASN A 8 -13.92 -2.60 28.76
C ASN A 8 -12.42 -3.02 28.72
N PRO A 9 -11.89 -3.83 29.67
CA PRO A 9 -10.52 -4.32 29.59
C PRO A 9 -10.25 -5.12 28.31
N LEU A 10 -11.24 -5.84 27.77
CA LEU A 10 -11.02 -6.67 26.57
C LEU A 10 -10.67 -5.88 25.32
N ARG A 11 -10.95 -4.56 25.31
CA ARG A 11 -10.62 -3.68 24.19
C ARG A 11 -9.11 -3.59 23.93
N GLU A 12 -8.26 -3.88 24.91
CA GLU A 12 -6.81 -3.83 24.70
C GLU A 12 -6.29 -4.97 23.81
N PHE A 13 -7.05 -6.06 23.69
CA PHE A 13 -6.65 -7.24 22.93
C PHE A 13 -7.17 -7.25 21.49
N THR A 14 -7.91 -6.23 21.05
CA THR A 14 -8.48 -6.18 19.70
C THR A 14 -8.79 -4.76 19.22
N ASP A 15 -8.58 -4.51 17.93
CA ASP A 15 -9.06 -3.29 17.26
C ASP A 15 -10.57 -3.31 16.97
N ALA A 16 -11.24 -4.45 17.21
CA ALA A 16 -12.68 -4.56 17.04
C ALA A 16 -13.43 -3.61 17.98
N ARG A 17 -14.52 -3.01 17.49
CA ARG A 17 -15.32 -2.04 18.23
C ARG A 17 -16.26 -2.75 19.24
N ILE A 18 -15.68 -3.32 20.29
CA ILE A 18 -16.38 -4.01 21.39
C ILE A 18 -16.50 -3.11 22.64
N ALA A 19 -17.35 -3.51 23.60
CA ALA A 19 -17.56 -2.80 24.88
C ALA A 19 -17.85 -1.29 24.70
N LEU A 20 -18.67 -0.96 23.71
CA LEU A 20 -19.02 0.43 23.32
C LEU A 20 -20.08 1.06 24.24
N GLY A 21 -20.66 0.29 25.15
CA GLY A 21 -21.86 0.67 25.89
C GLY A 21 -23.12 0.71 25.01
N ARG A 22 -24.21 1.25 25.57
CA ARG A 22 -25.51 1.35 24.90
C ARG A 22 -26.33 2.52 25.39
N SER A 23 -27.21 3.03 24.54
CA SER A 23 -28.31 3.94 24.86
C SER A 23 -29.63 3.22 24.57
N GLY A 24 -30.28 2.68 25.59
CA GLY A 24 -31.43 1.78 25.41
C GLY A 24 -31.04 0.51 24.65
N ALA A 25 -31.64 0.32 23.46
CA ALA A 25 -31.34 -0.76 22.52
C ALA A 25 -30.39 -0.34 21.37
N SER A 26 -29.80 0.86 21.45
CA SER A 26 -28.97 1.44 20.37
C SER A 26 -27.57 1.79 20.85
N LEU A 27 -26.69 2.15 19.90
CA LEU A 27 -25.35 2.66 20.20
C LEU A 27 -25.44 4.06 20.83
N PRO A 28 -24.51 4.43 21.73
CA PRO A 28 -24.35 5.81 22.17
C PRO A 28 -24.04 6.72 20.98
N THR A 29 -24.57 7.96 20.97
CA THR A 29 -24.36 8.93 19.89
C THR A 29 -22.89 9.13 19.54
N ARG A 30 -22.01 9.16 20.56
CA ARG A 30 -20.56 9.28 20.37
C ARG A 30 -19.99 8.17 19.46
N GLU A 31 -20.49 6.94 19.60
CA GLU A 31 -20.00 5.80 18.81
C GLU A 31 -20.53 5.82 17.38
N VAL A 32 -21.75 6.32 17.19
CA VAL A 32 -22.30 6.58 15.85
C VAL A 32 -21.47 7.64 15.13
N LEU A 33 -21.12 8.74 15.81
CA LEU A 33 -20.27 9.79 15.26
C LEU A 33 -18.85 9.29 14.95
N ASN A 34 -18.25 8.51 15.85
CA ASN A 34 -16.94 7.88 15.63
C ASN A 34 -16.94 6.92 14.44
N PHE A 35 -18.05 6.20 14.21
CA PHE A 35 -18.21 5.37 13.03
C PHE A 35 -18.32 6.20 11.76
N GLY A 36 -19.16 7.23 11.75
CA GLY A 36 -19.30 8.14 10.61
C GLY A 36 -17.97 8.79 10.21
N LEU A 37 -17.20 9.27 11.19
CA LEU A 37 -15.87 9.84 10.94
C LEU A 37 -14.89 8.82 10.35
N ALA A 38 -14.85 7.61 10.88
CA ALA A 38 -13.99 6.56 10.36
C ALA A 38 -14.38 6.15 8.93
N HIS A 39 -15.69 6.09 8.64
CA HIS A 39 -16.18 5.80 7.30
C HIS A 39 -15.80 6.90 6.29
N ALA A 40 -15.94 8.17 6.66
CA ALA A 40 -15.51 9.30 5.83
C ALA A 40 -14.01 9.20 5.51
N ARG A 41 -13.16 9.02 6.54
CA ARG A 41 -11.71 8.84 6.36
C ARG A 41 -11.36 7.65 5.45
N ALA A 42 -12.07 6.53 5.59
CA ALA A 42 -11.84 5.36 4.75
C ALA A 42 -12.18 5.63 3.28
N ARG A 43 -13.24 6.40 3.00
CA ARG A 43 -13.59 6.81 1.63
C ARG A 43 -12.53 7.73 1.04
N ASP A 44 -12.07 8.71 1.80
CA ASP A 44 -11.01 9.63 1.34
C ASP A 44 -9.73 8.87 1.00
N ALA A 45 -9.34 7.90 1.84
CA ALA A 45 -8.14 7.09 1.63
C ALA A 45 -8.17 6.27 0.33
N ILE A 46 -9.35 5.83 -0.14
CA ILE A 46 -9.48 5.08 -1.41
C ILE A 46 -9.09 5.96 -2.62
N HIS A 47 -9.34 7.27 -2.51
CA HIS A 47 -9.08 8.24 -3.56
C HIS A 47 -7.71 8.92 -3.45
N GLN A 48 -6.94 8.64 -2.41
CA GLN A 48 -5.61 9.22 -2.23
C GLN A 48 -4.66 8.75 -3.35
N PRO A 49 -4.03 9.67 -4.10
CA PRO A 49 -3.07 9.31 -5.14
C PRO A 49 -1.83 8.68 -4.54
N PHE A 50 -1.15 7.84 -5.31
CA PHE A 50 0.10 7.21 -4.89
C PHE A 50 1.30 8.08 -5.23
N ALA A 51 2.06 8.46 -4.21
CA ALA A 51 3.25 9.28 -4.39
C ALA A 51 4.49 8.43 -4.73
N SER A 52 4.47 7.74 -5.88
CA SER A 52 5.53 6.82 -6.33
C SER A 52 6.94 7.43 -6.30
N GLN A 53 7.05 8.71 -6.66
CA GLN A 53 8.31 9.46 -6.66
C GLN A 53 8.98 9.53 -5.28
N GLN A 54 8.20 9.49 -4.18
CA GLN A 54 8.74 9.52 -2.83
C GLN A 54 9.45 8.21 -2.45
N LEU A 55 9.24 7.12 -3.19
CA LEU A 55 9.89 5.84 -2.97
C LEU A 55 11.25 5.73 -3.66
N VAL A 56 11.53 6.55 -4.67
CA VAL A 56 12.75 6.43 -5.48
C VAL A 56 14.02 6.60 -4.64
N ALA A 57 14.13 7.68 -3.87
CA ALA A 57 15.32 7.94 -3.05
C ALA A 57 15.54 6.88 -1.94
N PRO A 58 14.51 6.46 -1.17
CA PRO A 58 14.65 5.35 -0.22
C PRO A 58 15.06 4.02 -0.85
N LEU A 59 14.60 3.69 -2.06
CA LEU A 59 14.97 2.47 -2.77
C LEU A 59 16.42 2.54 -3.28
N ALA A 60 16.83 3.69 -3.82
CA ALA A 60 18.22 3.92 -4.21
C ALA A 60 19.19 3.78 -3.02
N ALA A 61 18.78 4.22 -1.82
CA ALA A 61 19.56 4.03 -0.59
C ALA A 61 19.70 2.55 -0.17
N LEU A 62 18.87 1.65 -0.71
CA LEU A 62 19.00 0.20 -0.56
C LEU A 62 19.77 -0.45 -1.72
N GLY A 63 20.33 0.34 -2.64
CA GLY A 63 21.03 -0.15 -3.83
C GLY A 63 20.10 -0.67 -4.92
N LEU A 64 18.82 -0.28 -4.90
CA LEU A 64 17.83 -0.67 -5.89
C LEU A 64 17.53 0.48 -6.84
N ASP A 65 17.74 0.26 -8.13
CA ASP A 65 17.27 1.17 -9.17
C ASP A 65 15.76 1.01 -9.32
N ALA A 66 15.06 2.15 -9.36
CA ALA A 66 13.60 2.22 -9.43
C ALA A 66 13.16 2.85 -10.75
N LEU A 67 12.40 2.11 -11.55
CA LEU A 67 11.71 2.65 -12.73
C LEU A 67 10.23 2.89 -12.40
N THR A 68 9.71 4.09 -12.66
CA THR A 68 8.28 4.39 -12.50
C THR A 68 7.52 4.05 -13.77
N VAL A 69 6.45 3.26 -13.64
CA VAL A 69 5.56 2.86 -14.74
C VAL A 69 4.10 3.07 -14.33
N HIS A 70 3.19 3.20 -15.29
CA HIS A 70 1.77 3.41 -15.04
C HIS A 70 0.91 2.31 -15.66
N SER A 71 -0.23 2.02 -15.02
CA SER A 71 -1.26 1.16 -15.61
C SER A 71 -1.95 1.84 -16.80
N ALA A 72 -2.68 1.08 -17.60
CA ALA A 72 -3.49 1.59 -18.69
C ALA A 72 -4.73 2.36 -18.21
N ALA A 73 -4.97 2.41 -16.88
CA ALA A 73 -5.99 3.28 -16.31
C ALA A 73 -5.43 4.71 -16.16
N PRO A 74 -5.97 5.69 -16.90
CA PRO A 74 -5.44 7.05 -16.91
C PRO A 74 -5.68 7.83 -15.62
N ASP A 75 -6.61 7.35 -14.77
CA ASP A 75 -7.00 8.00 -13.53
C ASP A 75 -7.53 6.99 -12.51
N ARG A 76 -7.57 7.40 -11.23
CA ARG A 76 -7.99 6.56 -10.10
C ARG A 76 -9.43 6.07 -10.23
N HIS A 77 -10.32 6.89 -10.78
CA HIS A 77 -11.73 6.54 -10.92
C HIS A 77 -11.95 5.51 -12.03
N THR A 78 -11.15 5.55 -13.10
CA THR A 78 -11.08 4.49 -14.11
C THR A 78 -10.48 3.22 -13.52
N TYR A 79 -9.37 3.31 -12.77
CA TYR A 79 -8.74 2.16 -12.13
C TYR A 79 -9.71 1.36 -11.24
N LEU A 80 -10.53 2.04 -10.42
CA LEU A 80 -11.51 1.40 -9.54
C LEU A 80 -12.68 0.72 -10.27
N ARG A 81 -12.98 1.13 -11.52
CA ARG A 81 -14.13 0.63 -12.29
C ARG A 81 -13.74 -0.31 -13.43
N ARG A 82 -12.48 -0.27 -13.86
CA ARG A 82 -11.91 -1.03 -14.98
C ARG A 82 -10.70 -1.85 -14.52
N PRO A 83 -10.93 -2.95 -13.78
CA PRO A 83 -9.85 -3.81 -13.30
C PRO A 83 -9.05 -4.45 -14.44
N ASP A 84 -9.61 -4.51 -15.65
CA ASP A 84 -8.93 -4.94 -16.86
C ASP A 84 -7.81 -3.95 -17.27
N LEU A 85 -8.05 -2.64 -17.18
CA LEU A 85 -7.05 -1.60 -17.45
C LEU A 85 -5.99 -1.52 -16.34
N GLY A 86 -6.41 -1.69 -15.08
CA GLY A 86 -5.49 -1.71 -13.94
C GLY A 86 -4.50 -2.89 -13.92
N ARG A 87 -4.75 -3.94 -14.70
CA ARG A 87 -3.87 -5.12 -14.87
C ARG A 87 -2.94 -5.02 -16.08
N GLN A 88 -3.02 -3.94 -16.84
CA GLN A 88 -2.20 -3.72 -18.03
C GLN A 88 -1.36 -2.47 -17.82
N LEU A 89 -0.13 -2.46 -18.34
CA LEU A 89 0.67 -1.23 -18.43
C LEU A 89 0.16 -0.35 -19.56
N ALA A 90 0.21 0.96 -19.39
CA ALA A 90 0.02 1.92 -20.46
C ALA A 90 1.07 1.72 -21.56
N ASP A 91 0.72 2.04 -22.80
CA ASP A 91 1.61 1.82 -23.95
C ASP A 91 2.93 2.61 -23.81
N GLU A 92 2.89 3.84 -23.31
CA GLU A 92 4.07 4.66 -23.00
C GLU A 92 4.97 3.96 -21.97
N SER A 93 4.40 3.51 -20.84
CA SER A 93 5.16 2.78 -19.81
C SER A 93 5.73 1.45 -20.30
N ARG A 94 5.06 0.78 -21.25
CA ARG A 94 5.60 -0.42 -21.91
C ARG A 94 6.81 -0.06 -22.78
N ALA A 95 6.71 1.03 -23.53
CA ALA A 95 7.80 1.51 -24.37
C ALA A 95 9.01 1.94 -23.52
N ASP A 96 8.78 2.71 -22.45
CA ASP A 96 9.83 3.15 -21.51
C ASP A 96 10.52 1.96 -20.84
N LEU A 97 9.75 0.96 -20.39
CA LEU A 97 10.31 -0.26 -19.80
C LEU A 97 11.16 -1.02 -20.82
N ALA A 98 10.71 -1.14 -22.07
CA ALA A 98 11.49 -1.79 -23.13
C ALA A 98 12.77 -1.00 -23.49
N ALA A 99 12.70 0.33 -23.46
CA ALA A 99 13.83 1.23 -23.77
C ALA A 99 14.81 1.40 -22.60
N SER A 100 14.39 1.10 -21.36
CA SER A 100 15.18 1.29 -20.14
C SER A 100 16.51 0.51 -20.12
N GLY A 101 16.65 -0.52 -20.96
CA GLY A 101 17.85 -1.36 -20.99
C GLY A 101 18.06 -2.17 -19.72
N VAL A 102 17.01 -2.33 -18.89
CA VAL A 102 17.04 -3.15 -17.68
C VAL A 102 17.50 -4.56 -18.04
N ARG A 103 18.59 -5.00 -17.42
CA ARG A 103 19.15 -6.34 -17.64
C ARG A 103 18.24 -7.41 -17.03
N PRO A 104 18.30 -8.64 -17.54
CA PRO A 104 17.67 -9.79 -16.87
C PRO A 104 18.08 -9.83 -15.39
N ALA A 105 17.08 -9.85 -14.52
CA ALA A 105 17.23 -9.91 -13.08
C ALA A 105 16.76 -11.29 -12.60
N ASP A 106 17.45 -11.86 -11.62
CA ASP A 106 17.00 -13.09 -10.96
C ASP A 106 15.75 -12.82 -10.09
N LEU A 107 15.56 -11.56 -9.67
CA LEU A 107 14.41 -11.09 -8.92
C LEU A 107 14.03 -9.67 -9.35
N LEU A 108 12.74 -9.48 -9.66
CA LEU A 108 12.13 -8.17 -9.92
C LEU A 108 11.09 -7.88 -8.83
N LEU A 109 11.23 -6.72 -8.18
CA LEU A 109 10.24 -6.23 -7.21
C LEU A 109 9.32 -5.23 -7.89
N VAL A 110 8.02 -5.50 -7.89
CA VAL A 110 7.00 -4.57 -8.42
C VAL A 110 6.22 -3.97 -7.25
N ILE A 111 6.27 -2.65 -7.11
CA ILE A 111 5.57 -1.92 -6.03
C ILE A 111 4.38 -1.19 -6.64
N GLY A 112 3.17 -1.65 -6.35
CA GLY A 112 1.92 -1.05 -6.81
C GLY A 112 1.04 -0.56 -5.68
N ASP A 113 0.38 0.59 -5.84
CA ASP A 113 -0.55 1.19 -4.87
C ASP A 113 -1.81 0.36 -4.61
N GLY A 114 -2.31 -0.32 -5.64
CA GLY A 114 -3.51 -1.14 -5.54
C GLY A 114 -4.69 -0.35 -4.97
N LEU A 115 -5.37 -0.90 -3.98
CA LEU A 115 -6.52 -0.25 -3.31
C LEU A 115 -6.13 0.64 -2.12
N SER A 116 -4.85 0.67 -1.72
CA SER A 116 -4.38 1.48 -0.59
C SER A 116 -2.97 2.03 -0.83
N SER A 117 -2.90 3.23 -1.42
CA SER A 117 -1.67 4.00 -1.58
C SER A 117 -0.95 4.21 -0.25
N TRP A 118 -1.68 4.56 0.81
CA TRP A 118 -1.14 4.78 2.14
C TRP A 118 -0.42 3.54 2.72
N ALA A 119 -0.97 2.34 2.54
CA ALA A 119 -0.34 1.12 3.03
C ALA A 119 1.02 0.89 2.35
N VAL A 120 1.07 1.12 1.04
CA VAL A 120 2.27 0.92 0.22
C VAL A 120 3.35 1.94 0.55
N GLU A 121 3.00 3.23 0.63
CA GLU A 121 3.91 4.31 1.02
C GLU A 121 4.57 4.03 2.38
N ARG A 122 3.79 3.51 3.35
CA ARG A 122 4.27 3.25 4.70
C ARG A 122 5.06 1.94 4.83
N GLN A 123 4.75 0.92 4.03
CA GLN A 123 5.28 -0.44 4.24
C GLN A 123 6.26 -0.92 3.17
N ALA A 124 6.28 -0.34 1.97
CA ALA A 124 7.11 -0.86 0.87
C ALA A 124 8.60 -0.93 1.24
N VAL A 125 9.17 0.17 1.73
CA VAL A 125 10.61 0.23 2.07
C VAL A 125 10.94 -0.64 3.29
N PRO A 126 10.20 -0.57 4.43
CA PRO A 126 10.42 -1.50 5.54
C PRO A 126 10.34 -2.97 5.12
N LEU A 127 9.35 -3.32 4.29
CA LEU A 127 9.15 -4.68 3.82
C LEU A 127 10.31 -5.15 2.93
N ILE A 128 10.87 -4.30 2.08
CA ILE A 128 12.00 -4.66 1.21
C ILE A 128 13.31 -4.77 2.02
N ARG A 129 13.44 -3.99 3.09
CA ARG A 129 14.60 -4.05 3.99
C ARG A 129 14.64 -5.33 4.82
N ALA A 130 13.49 -5.87 5.21
CA ALA A 130 13.41 -7.07 6.04
C ALA A 130 14.02 -8.35 5.41
N PRO A 131 13.75 -8.71 4.13
CA PRO A 131 14.35 -9.85 3.47
C PRO A 131 15.86 -9.72 3.26
N ALA A 132 16.44 -8.51 3.22
CA ALA A 132 17.89 -8.35 3.20
C ALA A 132 18.55 -8.96 4.45
N ALA A 133 17.83 -9.03 5.58
CA ALA A 133 18.29 -9.72 6.79
C ALA A 133 18.11 -11.25 6.72
N LEU A 134 17.15 -11.78 5.96
CA LEU A 134 16.93 -13.23 5.79
C LEU A 134 17.81 -13.85 4.69
N SER A 135 18.22 -13.07 3.70
CA SER A 135 18.90 -13.58 2.49
C SER A 135 20.34 -14.04 2.75
N ALA A 136 20.94 -13.64 3.87
CA ALA A 136 22.28 -14.07 4.28
C ALA A 136 22.38 -15.59 4.50
N ASP A 137 21.26 -16.26 4.84
CA ASP A 137 21.20 -17.69 5.13
C ASP A 137 20.84 -18.55 3.89
N ALA A 138 20.29 -17.94 2.84
CA ALA A 138 19.80 -18.63 1.64
C ALA A 138 20.75 -18.54 0.43
N GLY A 139 21.94 -17.95 0.60
CA GLY A 139 22.88 -17.72 -0.51
C GLY A 139 22.44 -16.64 -1.50
N TYR A 140 21.33 -15.93 -1.21
CA TYR A 140 20.84 -14.84 -2.02
C TYR A 140 21.56 -13.55 -1.61
N ARG A 141 22.45 -13.06 -2.46
CA ARG A 141 23.03 -11.73 -2.30
C ARG A 141 22.16 -10.74 -3.07
N PRO A 142 21.37 -9.88 -2.41
CA PRO A 142 20.82 -8.70 -3.09
C PRO A 142 22.02 -7.88 -3.57
N GLY A 143 22.36 -8.00 -4.85
CA GLY A 143 23.51 -7.31 -5.46
C GLY A 143 24.50 -8.17 -6.27
N ALA A 144 24.41 -9.51 -6.28
CA ALA A 144 25.31 -10.33 -7.12
C ALA A 144 24.72 -10.68 -8.50
N GLY A 145 23.39 -10.82 -8.59
CA GLY A 145 22.61 -10.71 -9.83
C GLY A 145 21.70 -9.50 -9.67
N GLY A 146 21.70 -8.58 -10.64
CA GLY A 146 21.07 -7.26 -10.49
C GLY A 146 19.63 -7.37 -10.03
N ALA A 147 19.33 -6.94 -8.80
CA ALA A 147 17.95 -6.82 -8.33
C ALA A 147 17.41 -5.49 -8.86
N GLY A 148 16.40 -5.57 -9.72
CA GLY A 148 15.68 -4.39 -10.20
C GLY A 148 14.42 -4.16 -9.35
N ALA A 149 14.10 -2.90 -9.07
CA ALA A 149 12.78 -2.53 -8.58
C ALA A 149 12.04 -1.73 -9.66
N SER A 150 10.76 -2.03 -9.86
CA SER A 150 9.86 -1.18 -10.62
C SER A 150 8.74 -0.69 -9.70
N VAL A 151 8.49 0.61 -9.75
CA VAL A 151 7.40 1.26 -9.03
C VAL A 151 6.28 1.46 -10.03
N ALA A 152 5.21 0.70 -9.88
CA ALA A 152 4.03 0.83 -10.71
C ALA A 152 2.99 1.73 -10.03
N GLY A 153 2.68 2.89 -10.61
CA GLY A 153 1.50 3.67 -10.25
C GLY A 153 0.25 3.03 -10.83
N GLY A 154 -0.71 2.63 -10.00
CA GLY A 154 -1.98 2.05 -10.46
C GLY A 154 -2.87 3.04 -11.20
N ALA A 155 -2.68 4.35 -11.02
CA ALA A 155 -3.32 5.37 -11.84
C ALA A 155 -2.29 6.44 -12.20
N GLY A 156 -2.27 6.85 -13.48
CA GLY A 156 -1.64 8.11 -13.87
C GLY A 156 -2.23 9.24 -13.03
N GLY A 157 -1.35 10.03 -12.43
CA GLY A 157 -1.66 11.25 -11.69
C GLY A 157 -0.60 12.27 -12.02
#